data_AF-A0A2U1YKE0-F1
#
_entry.id   AF-A0A2U1YKE0-F1
#
_cell.length_a   1.000
_cell.length_b   1.000
_cell.length_c   1.000
_cell.angle_alpha   90.00
_cell.angle_beta   90.00
_cell.angle_gamma   90.00
#
_symmetry.space_group_name_H-M   'P 1'
#
loop_
_entity.id
_entity.type
_entity.pdbx_description
1 polymer ?
#
loop_
_entity_poly.entity_id
_entity_poly.type
_entity_poly.pdbx_seq_one_letter_code
_entity_poly.pdbx_strand_id
1 'polypeptide(L)'
;MSVAVIVKGWPRLSETFIAQEILGLERRGLRQVIVSLRQPTDKAVHDLNRLITAPVTHLPEYLHQAAWCRDAGMAAACGLA
;
A
#
# COMPACT_ATOMS: atom_id res chain seq x y z
N MET A 1 -18.84 -4.85 3.21
CA MET A 1 -18.13 -4.27 2.06
C MET A 1 -16.83 -3.65 2.57
N SER A 2 -15.70 -3.93 1.92
CA SER A 2 -14.40 -3.30 2.22
C SER A 2 -13.76 -2.87 0.91
N VAL A 3 -13.10 -1.72 0.87
CA VAL A 3 -12.46 -1.16 -0.33
C VAL A 3 -10.96 -1.28 -0.23
N ALA A 4 -10.30 -1.72 -1.30
CA ALA A 4 -8.84 -1.68 -1.40
C ALA A 4 -8.41 -0.44 -2.18
N VAL A 5 -7.56 0.39 -1.57
CA VAL A 5 -6.95 1.56 -2.19
C VAL A 5 -5.53 1.20 -2.59
N ILE A 6 -5.28 1.10 -3.89
CA ILE A 6 -3.97 0.73 -4.44
C ILE A 6 -3.21 1.98 -4.81
N VAL A 7 -2.00 2.14 -4.27
CA VAL A 7 -1.14 3.31 -4.50
C VAL A 7 0.27 2.89 -4.89
N LYS A 8 0.98 3.78 -5.61
CA LYS A 8 2.36 3.51 -6.03
C LYS A 8 3.32 3.36 -4.85
N GLY A 9 3.17 4.20 -3.82
CA GLY A 9 3.99 4.21 -2.62
C GLY A 9 3.20 4.85 -1.48
N TRP A 10 3.45 4.43 -0.23
CA TRP A 10 2.78 4.95 0.95
C TRP A 10 3.70 4.83 2.17
N PRO A 11 3.64 5.73 3.16
CA PRO A 11 3.11 7.08 3.06
C PRO A 11 3.98 7.94 2.13
N ARG A 12 3.41 9.04 1.63
CA ARG A 12 4.11 10.02 0.79
C ARG A 12 3.99 11.40 1.41
N LEU A 13 5.10 12.14 1.46
CA LEU A 13 5.12 13.48 2.04
C LEU A 13 4.40 14.49 1.14
N SER A 14 4.58 14.38 -0.18
CA SER A 14 4.04 15.31 -1.18
C SER A 14 2.61 14.99 -1.66
N GLU A 15 2.12 13.77 -1.42
CA GLU A 15 0.83 13.28 -1.95
C GLU A 15 -0.27 13.34 -0.87
N THR A 16 -0.39 14.49 -0.20
CA THR A 16 -1.31 14.68 0.93
C THR A 16 -2.79 14.61 0.53
N PHE A 17 -3.13 14.90 -0.73
CA PHE A 17 -4.48 14.77 -1.26
C PHE A 17 -5.03 13.34 -1.13
N ILE A 18 -4.22 12.32 -1.48
CA ILE A 18 -4.61 10.91 -1.35
C ILE A 18 -4.91 10.59 0.12
N ALA A 19 -4.06 11.07 1.01
CA ALA A 19 -4.22 10.86 2.44
C ALA A 19 -5.47 11.57 3.00
N GLN A 20 -5.79 12.78 2.52
CA GLN A 20 -7.00 13.51 2.89
C GLN A 20 -8.27 12.75 2.48
N GLU A 21 -8.30 12.21 1.27
CA GLU A 21 -9.44 11.43 0.77
C GLU A 21 -9.62 10.14 1.56
N ILE A 22 -8.54 9.38 1.79
CA ILE A 22 -8.58 8.14 2.59
C ILE A 22 -9.11 8.45 4.00
N LEU A 23 -8.55 9.46 4.68
CA LEU A 23 -8.97 9.86 6.02
C LEU A 23 -10.43 10.33 6.04
N GLY A 24 -10.84 11.08 5.01
CA GLY A 24 -12.20 11.58 4.86
C GLY A 24 -13.22 10.45 4.68
N LEU A 25 -12.88 9.42 3.91
CA LEU A 25 -13.72 8.23 3.73
C LEU A 25 -13.74 7.35 4.98
N GLU A 26 -12.60 7.19 5.65
CA GLU A 26 -12.50 6.43 6.91
C GLU A 26 -13.38 7.06 8.01
N ARG A 27 -13.32 8.39 8.16
CA ARG A 27 -14.17 9.15 9.10
C ARG A 27 -15.67 9.04 8.80
N ARG A 28 -16.04 8.74 7.55
CA ARG A 28 -17.44 8.48 7.14
C ARG A 28 -17.85 7.01 7.33
N GLY A 29 -16.99 6.19 7.92
CA GLY A 29 -17.25 4.79 8.22
C GLY A 29 -16.92 3.83 7.08
N LEU A 30 -16.25 4.27 6.02
CA LEU A 30 -15.81 3.37 4.96
C LEU A 30 -14.63 2.53 5.45
N ARG A 31 -14.81 1.21 5.47
CA ARG A 31 -13.72 0.25 5.75
C ARG A 31 -12.81 0.15 4.53
N GLN A 32 -11.53 0.42 4.76
CA GLN A 32 -10.51 0.50 3.72
C GLN A 32 -9.29 -0.33 4.09
N VAL A 33 -8.54 -0.78 3.09
CA VAL A 33 -7.17 -1.28 3.21
C VAL A 33 -6.31 -0.55 2.18
N ILE A 34 -5.11 -0.15 2.57
CA ILE A 34 -4.15 0.50 1.68
C ILE A 34 -3.17 -0.57 1.20
N VAL A 35 -3.03 -0.71 -0.11
CA VAL A 35 -2.06 -1.59 -0.74
C VAL A 35 -1.04 -0.74 -1.48
N SER A 36 0.20 -0.78 -1.02
CA SER A 36 1.28 0.00 -1.57
C SER A 36 2.18 -0.86 -2.45
N LEU A 37 2.42 -0.45 -3.69
CA LEU A 37 3.27 -1.20 -4.63
C LEU A 37 4.76 -1.05 -4.36
N ARG A 38 5.16 -0.08 -3.53
CA ARG A 38 6.56 0.22 -3.22
C ARG A 38 6.73 0.51 -1.73
N GLN A 39 7.95 0.38 -1.27
CA GLN A 39 8.33 0.82 0.06
C GLN A 39 8.28 2.37 0.16
N PRO A 40 8.05 2.92 1.36
CA PRO A 40 8.15 4.37 1.57
C PRO A 40 9.57 4.86 1.26
N THR A 41 9.68 5.95 0.51
CA THR A 41 10.98 6.56 0.16
C THR A 41 11.27 7.83 0.96
N ASP A 42 10.22 8.48 1.47
CA ASP A 42 10.34 9.74 2.21
C ASP A 42 10.79 9.46 3.64
N LYS A 43 11.76 10.23 4.14
CA LYS A 43 12.24 10.12 5.53
C LYS A 43 11.26 10.71 6.53
N ALA A 44 10.50 11.72 6.10
CA ALA A 44 9.51 12.41 6.92
C ALA A 44 8.11 11.91 6.56
N VAL A 45 7.25 11.77 7.57
CA VAL A 45 5.85 11.41 7.42
C VAL A 45 5.00 12.59 7.82
N HIS A 46 4.17 13.06 6.88
CA HIS A 46 3.19 14.11 7.13
C HIS A 46 2.20 13.68 8.24
N ASP A 47 1.85 14.58 9.16
CA ASP A 47 0.97 14.26 10.30
C ASP A 47 -0.37 13.67 9.88
N LEU A 48 -0.89 14.11 8.74
CA LEU A 48 -2.12 13.58 8.16
C LEU A 48 -2.08 12.06 7.91
N ASN A 49 -0.94 11.52 7.46
CA ASN A 49 -0.78 10.07 7.28
C ASN A 49 -0.84 9.32 8.62
N ARG A 50 -0.48 9.97 9.74
CA ARG A 50 -0.55 9.38 11.08
C ARG A 50 -1.97 9.28 11.62
N LEU A 51 -2.90 10.04 11.06
CA LEU A 51 -4.31 10.05 11.47
C LEU A 51 -5.12 8.90 10.85
N ILE A 52 -4.57 8.25 9.81
CA ILE A 52 -5.24 7.17 9.08
C ILE A 52 -5.00 5.86 9.81
N THR A 53 -6.06 5.12 10.11
CA THR A 53 -6.00 3.84 10.81
C THR A 53 -6.19 2.64 9.90
N ALA A 54 -6.52 2.87 8.62
CA ALA A 54 -6.63 1.82 7.62
C ALA A 54 -5.36 0.94 7.58
N PRO A 55 -5.51 -0.40 7.60
CA PRO A 55 -4.37 -1.30 7.51
C PRO A 55 -3.61 -1.09 6.21
N VAL A 56 -2.27 -1.20 6.27
CA VAL A 56 -1.37 -1.00 5.13
C VAL A 56 -0.65 -2.30 4.82
N THR A 57 -0.65 -2.70 3.55
CA THR A 57 0.15 -3.81 3.04
C THR A 57 1.12 -3.30 1.98
N HIS A 58 2.41 -3.56 2.16
CA HIS A 58 3.42 -3.30 1.14
C HIS A 58 3.66 -4.55 0.30
N LEU A 59 3.42 -4.43 -1.00
CA LEU A 59 3.78 -5.47 -1.95
C LEU A 59 5.27 -5.39 -2.29
N PRO A 60 5.89 -6.53 -2.63
CA PRO A 60 7.25 -6.55 -3.14
C PRO A 60 7.31 -5.79 -4.47
N GLU A 61 8.37 -5.00 -4.65
CA GLU A 61 8.55 -4.20 -5.87
C GLU A 61 8.74 -5.07 -7.11
N TYR A 62 9.29 -6.26 -6.92
CA TYR A 62 9.49 -7.26 -7.96
C TYR A 62 8.83 -8.57 -7.57
N LEU A 63 8.13 -9.20 -8.53
CA LEU A 63 7.39 -10.44 -8.29
C LEU A 63 8.27 -11.54 -7.69
N HIS A 64 9.51 -11.69 -8.16
CA HIS A 64 10.46 -12.69 -7.66
C HIS A 64 10.83 -12.53 -6.17
N GLN A 65 10.59 -11.36 -5.59
CA GLN A 65 10.80 -11.09 -4.16
C GLN A 65 9.58 -11.47 -3.32
N ALA A 66 8.46 -11.81 -3.95
CA ALA A 66 7.25 -12.23 -3.25
C ALA A 66 7.47 -13.59 -2.59
N ALA A 67 7.10 -13.69 -1.30
CA ALA A 67 7.19 -14.93 -0.55
C ALA A 67 6.42 -16.06 -1.25
N TRP A 68 5.21 -15.78 -1.73
CA TRP A 68 4.42 -16.76 -2.47
C TRP A 68 5.07 -17.20 -3.79
N CYS A 69 5.88 -16.36 -4.45
CA CYS A 69 6.64 -16.81 -5.63
C CYS A 69 7.76 -17.79 -5.27
N ARG A 70 8.42 -17.58 -4.12
CA ARG A 70 9.49 -18.47 -3.65
C ARG A 70 8.96 -19.80 -3.16
N ASP A 71 7.78 -19.79 -2.54
CA ASP A 71 7.28 -20.95 -1.79
C ASP A 71 6.24 -21.78 -2.57
N ALA A 72 5.57 -21.22 -3.59
CA ALA A 72 4.43 -21.87 -4.25
C ALA A 72 4.71 -22.54 -5.61
N GLY A 73 5.97 -22.67 -6.04
CA GLY A 73 6.29 -23.32 -7.33
C GLY A 73 5.70 -22.58 -8.56
N MET A 74 5.31 -21.31 -8.42
CA MET A 74 4.77 -20.44 -9.47
C MET A 74 5.85 -19.60 -10.17
N ALA A 75 7.07 -20.14 -10.32
CA ALA A 75 8.22 -19.43 -10.93
C ALA A 75 7.90 -18.88 -12.33
N ALA A 76 7.13 -19.62 -13.13
CA ALA A 76 6.70 -19.22 -14.47
C ALA A 76 5.80 -17.96 -14.48
N ALA A 77 4.97 -17.75 -13.45
CA ALA A 77 4.15 -16.54 -13.31
C ALA A 77 4.95 -15.33 -12.82
N CYS A 78 6.17 -15.58 -12.32
CA CYS A 78 7.02 -14.60 -11.66
C CYS A 78 8.05 -13.93 -12.58
N GLY A 79 8.13 -14.37 -13.85
CA GLY A 79 9.14 -13.90 -14.80
C GLY A 79 10.57 -14.34 -14.47
N LEU A 80 10.73 -15.32 -13.55
CA LEU A 80 11.99 -15.98 -13.26
C LEU A 80 12.17 -17.12 -14.28
N ALA A 81 12.78 -16.80 -15.41
CA ALA A 81 13.30 -17.77 -16.38
C ALA A 81 14.83 -17.68 -16.39
#